data_AF-A0A0F9T7V7-F1
#
_entry.id   AF-A0A0F9T7V7-F1
#
_cell.length_a   1.000
_cell.length_b   1.000
_cell.length_c   1.000
_cell.angle_alpha   90.00
_cell.angle_beta   90.00
_cell.angle_gamma   90.00
#
_symmetry.space_group_name_H-M   'P 1'
#
loop_
_entity.id
_entity.type
_entity.pdbx_description
1 polymer ?
#
loop_
_entity_poly.entity_id
_entity_poly.type
_entity_poly.pdbx_seq_one_letter_code
_entity_poly.pdbx_strand_id
1 'polypeptide(L)' 'MKTREIVKAWLIANGYDGLCGENCGCKITDLMPCDSADVSQCVAGYLHKRGPKCVNPDCEYVDDGCTFCIRSEKP' A
#
# COMPACT_ATOMS: atom_id res chain seq x y z
N MET A 1 -6.69 21.67 2.72
CA MET A 1 -6.73 20.28 2.21
C MET A 1 -5.31 19.87 1.82
N LYS A 2 -4.78 18.77 2.37
CA LYS A 2 -3.42 18.29 2.04
C LYS A 2 -3.50 17.31 0.88
N THR A 3 -2.44 17.21 0.05
CA THR A 3 -2.39 16.27 -1.08
C THR A 3 -2.75 14.84 -0.67
N ARG A 4 -2.24 14.37 0.49
CA ARG A 4 -2.59 13.05 1.04
C ARG A 4 -4.10 12.84 1.25
N GLU A 5 -4.85 13.88 1.63
CA GLU A 5 -6.30 13.77 1.87
C GLU A 5 -7.07 13.70 0.55
N ILE A 6 -6.57 14.38 -0.50
CA ILE A 6 -7.13 14.31 -1.86
C ILE A 6 -6.97 12.88 -2.39
N VAL A 7 -5.76 12.33 -2.30
CA VAL A 7 -5.45 10.96 -2.73
C VAL A 7 -6.28 9.96 -1.93
N LYS A 8 -6.36 10.12 -0.60
CA LYS A 8 -7.18 9.28 0.27
C LYS A 8 -8.66 9.29 -0.15
N ALA A 9 -9.25 10.47 -0.35
CA ALA A 9 -10.63 10.59 -0.77
C ALA A 9 -10.89 9.89 -2.13
N TRP A 10 -9.97 10.04 -3.07
CA TRP A 10 -10.05 9.38 -4.38
C TRP A 10 -9.94 7.85 -4.26
N LEU A 11 -9.00 7.33 -3.46
CA LEU A 11 -8.84 5.89 -3.24
C LEU A 11 -10.10 5.27 -2.62
N ILE A 12 -10.68 5.92 -1.59
CA ILE A 12 -11.94 5.47 -0.96
C ILE A 12 -13.07 5.45 -1.99
N ALA A 13 -13.25 6.54 -2.74
CA ALA A 13 -14.33 6.67 -3.72
C ALA A 13 -14.26 5.61 -4.84
N ASN A 14 -13.06 5.09 -5.14
CA ASN A 14 -12.83 4.09 -6.18
C ASN A 14 -12.63 2.66 -5.62
N GLY A 15 -12.76 2.46 -4.30
CA GLY A 15 -12.73 1.14 -3.67
C GLY A 15 -11.32 0.53 -3.54
N TYR A 16 -10.28 1.35 -3.43
CA TYR A 16 -8.92 0.90 -3.18
C TYR A 16 -8.58 0.94 -1.68
N ASP A 17 -7.73 0.01 -1.25
CA ASP A 17 -7.33 -0.14 0.16
C ASP A 17 -6.04 0.59 0.52
N GLY A 18 -5.34 1.14 -0.48
CA GLY A 18 -4.07 1.83 -0.28
C GLY A 18 -3.31 2.11 -1.57
N LEU A 19 -2.01 2.31 -1.42
CA LEU A 19 -1.06 2.45 -2.52
C LEU A 19 -0.03 1.32 -2.45
N CYS A 20 0.48 0.91 -3.61
CA CYS A 20 1.62 0.00 -3.72
C CYS A 20 2.62 0.52 -4.75
N GLY A 21 3.88 0.15 -4.56
CA GLY A 21 4.98 0.38 -5.48
C GLY A 21 5.80 -0.89 -5.68
N GLU A 22 6.98 -0.76 -6.27
CA GLU A 22 7.91 -1.88 -6.39
C GLU A 22 8.37 -2.29 -4.99
N ASN A 23 7.95 -3.48 -4.57
CA ASN A 23 8.24 -4.06 -3.26
C ASN A 23 7.76 -3.20 -2.07
N CYS A 24 6.69 -2.43 -2.18
CA CYS A 24 6.15 -1.73 -1.00
C CYS A 24 4.65 -1.51 -1.09
N GLY A 25 4.01 -1.25 0.04
CA GLY A 25 2.61 -0.83 0.06
C GLY A 25 2.16 -0.28 1.39
N CYS A 26 1.32 0.75 1.33
CA CYS A 26 0.76 1.42 2.51
C CYS A 26 -0.77 1.38 2.47
N LYS A 27 -1.39 1.21 3.64
CA LYS A 27 -2.85 1.20 3.80
C LYS A 27 -3.44 2.60 3.73
N ILE A 28 -4.73 2.68 3.42
CA ILE A 28 -5.48 3.94 3.44
C ILE A 28 -5.57 4.60 4.83
N THR A 29 -5.42 3.79 5.89
CA THR A 29 -5.37 4.25 7.28
C THR A 29 -4.05 4.94 7.62
N ASP A 30 -2.98 4.56 6.94
CA ASP A 30 -1.62 5.07 7.11
C ASP A 30 -1.01 5.32 5.73
N LEU A 31 -1.57 6.32 5.03
CA LEU A 31 -1.34 6.57 3.61
C LEU A 31 -0.11 7.46 3.41
N MET A 32 0.82 7.01 2.57
CA MET A 32 2.13 7.64 2.33
C MET A 32 2.92 7.90 3.62
N PRO A 33 3.20 6.86 4.45
CA PRO A 33 4.02 6.99 5.64
C PRO A 33 5.53 7.06 5.29
N CYS A 34 5.90 6.65 4.08
CA CYS A 34 7.24 6.76 3.55
C CYS A 34 7.52 8.20 3.10
N ASP A 35 8.72 8.70 3.39
CA ASP A 35 9.22 9.99 2.90
C ASP A 35 10.05 9.80 1.61
N SER A 36 9.65 8.83 0.77
CA SER A 36 10.39 8.47 -0.44
C SER A 36 10.11 9.44 -1.58
N ALA A 37 11.17 9.81 -2.32
CA ALA A 37 11.05 10.56 -3.58
C ALA A 37 10.27 9.78 -4.66
N ASP A 38 10.15 8.46 -4.51
CA ASP A 38 9.53 7.55 -5.48
C ASP A 38 8.01 7.47 -5.38
N VAL A 39 7.36 8.30 -4.56
CA VAL A 39 5.89 8.38 -4.45
C VAL A 39 5.19 8.64 -5.79
N SER A 40 5.90 9.20 -6.77
CA SER A 40 5.41 9.38 -8.14
C SER A 40 5.13 8.06 -8.88
N GLN A 41 5.72 6.94 -8.43
CA GLN A 41 5.51 5.61 -9.00
C GLN A 41 4.48 4.78 -8.23
N CYS A 42 3.94 5.30 -7.11
CA CYS A 42 2.89 4.61 -6.38
C CYS A 42 1.61 4.51 -7.21
N VAL A 43 1.03 3.31 -7.24
CA VAL A 43 -0.25 3.04 -7.90
C VAL A 43 -1.29 2.61 -6.87
N ALA A 44 -2.57 2.78 -7.21
CA ALA A 44 -3.66 2.33 -6.37
C ALA A 44 -3.65 0.80 -6.23
N GLY A 45 -3.93 0.31 -5.03
CA GLY A 45 -3.91 -1.12 -4.73
C GLY A 45 -4.97 -1.57 -3.74
N TYR A 46 -5.18 -2.87 -3.73
CA TYR A 46 -6.13 -3.60 -2.89
C TYR A 46 -5.39 -4.38 -1.81
N LEU A 47 -6.08 -4.68 -0.72
CA LEU A 47 -5.57 -5.48 0.39
C LEU A 47 -5.65 -6.97 0.04
N HIS A 48 -4.50 -7.63 -0.02
CA HIS A 48 -4.39 -9.07 -0.20
C HIS A 48 -4.00 -9.73 1.12
N LYS A 49 -4.51 -10.95 1.34
CA LYS A 49 -3.93 -11.84 2.36
C LYS A 49 -2.50 -12.18 1.97
N ARG A 50 -1.62 -12.40 2.95
CA ARG A 50 -0.25 -12.82 2.68
C ARG A 50 -0.25 -14.07 1.79
N GLY A 51 0.47 -13.96 0.67
CA GLY A 51 0.75 -15.05 -0.24
C GLY A 51 2.19 -14.98 -0.73
N PRO A 52 2.64 -15.97 -1.52
CA PRO A 52 4.02 -16.04 -2.02
C PRO A 52 4.43 -14.83 -2.90
N LYS A 53 3.45 -14.04 -3.37
CA LYS A 53 3.67 -12.81 -4.15
C LYS A 53 3.79 -11.54 -3.31
N CYS A 54 3.66 -11.62 -1.99
CA CYS A 54 3.88 -10.46 -1.11
C CYS A 54 5.39 -10.33 -0.85
N VAL A 55 6.06 -9.48 -1.64
CA VAL A 55 7.46 -9.11 -1.45
C VAL A 55 7.47 -7.73 -0.79
N ASN A 56 7.69 -7.66 0.53
CA ASN A 56 7.92 -6.40 1.21
C ASN A 56 9.33 -6.49 1.83
N PRO A 57 10.28 -5.60 1.49
CA PRO A 57 11.63 -5.61 2.04
C PRO A 57 11.59 -5.23 3.52
N ASP A 58 10.53 -4.56 3.99
CA ASP A 58 10.31 -4.28 5.41
C ASP A 58 9.72 -5.48 6.19
N CYS A 59 9.42 -6.60 5.53
CA CYS A 59 8.97 -7.84 6.20
C CYS A 59 10.09 -8.87 6.41
N GLU A 60 11.29 -8.38 6.74
CA GLU A 60 12.47 -9.21 7.03
C GLU A 60 12.33 -10.11 8.27
N TYR A 61 11.35 -9.86 9.15
CA TYR A 61 11.07 -10.70 10.31
C TYR A 61 9.84 -11.57 10.08
N VAL A 62 10.08 -12.88 9.90
CA VAL A 62 9.08 -13.90 9.58
C VAL A 62 8.06 -14.13 10.70
N ASP A 63 8.22 -13.51 11.87
CA ASP A 63 7.39 -13.70 13.06
C ASP A 63 6.60 -12.46 13.56
N ASP A 64 6.75 -11.29 12.94
CA ASP A 64 6.14 -10.06 13.47
C ASP A 64 5.07 -9.47 12.53
N GLY A 65 3.92 -10.14 12.41
CA GLY A 65 2.65 -9.45 12.11
C GLY A 65 2.35 -9.01 10.66
N CYS A 66 3.16 -9.35 9.66
CA CYS A 66 2.82 -9.06 8.26
C CYS A 66 1.75 -10.03 7.70
N THR A 67 0.48 -9.82 8.06
CA THR A 67 -0.66 -10.67 7.63
C THR A 67 -1.18 -10.35 6.22
N PHE A 68 -0.77 -9.22 5.64
CA PHE A 68 -1.34 -8.68 4.40
C PHE A 68 -0.29 -7.97 3.54
N CYS A 69 -0.60 -7.74 2.27
CA CYS A 69 0.14 -6.83 1.39
C CYS A 69 -0.82 -6.03 0.50
N ILE A 70 -0.41 -4.84 0.02
CA ILE A 70 -1.19 -4.06 -0.95
C ILE A 70 -0.68 -4.35 -2.36
N ARG A 71 -1.57 -4.67 -3.31
CA ARG A 71 -1.22 -4.98 -4.71
C ARG A 71 -2.23 -4.34 -5.67
N SER A 72 -1.78 -3.98 -6.88
CA SER A 72 -2.64 -3.39 -7.91
C SER A 72 -3.64 -4.38 -8.54
N GLU A 73 -3.39 -5.68 -8.40
CA GLU A 73 -4.31 -6.76 -8.78
C GLU A 73 -5.53 -6.77 -7.84
N LYS A 74 -6.73 -7.05 -8.37
CA LYS A 74 -7.90 -7.30 -7.51
C LYS A 74 -7.68 -8.60 -6.71
N PRO A 75 -8.10 -8.65 -5.43
CA PRO A 75 -8.00 -9.83 -4.57
C PRO A 75 -8.94 -10.96 -4.99
#